data_AF-A0A7Y3JG80-F1
#
_entry.id   AF-A0A7Y3JG80-F1
#
_cell.length_a   1.000
_cell.length_b   1.000
_cell.length_c   1.000
_cell.angle_alpha   90.00
_cell.angle_beta   90.00
_cell.angle_gamma   90.00
#
_symmetry.space_group_name_H-M   'P 1'
#
loop_
_entity.id
_entity.type
_entity.pdbx_description
1 polymer ?
#
loop_
_entity_poly.entity_id
_entity_poly.type
_entity_poly.pdbx_seq_one_letter_code
_entity_poly.pdbx_strand_id
1 'polypeptide(L)'
;MDFCALCPFGVEKLVRDEIKGLGWKVLASGPGRVDFSGPWEAAYSLNLRSRVAERVLVRVGEFVSASFEELYEGTAALPWEDWITPRVTIHIEKARSFQSKLTSIPSIQGTVQKAMFDRLCRAWGLNRLPQMGPETALRVFLTRDRAELFLDTTGDALHHRGYRKKTGEAPLKENLAAALVLFSGWRRKYP
;
A
#
# COMPACT_ATOMS: atom_id res chain seq x y z
N MET A 1 -12.41 4.49 -6.71
CA MET A 1 -11.53 3.50 -6.08
C MET A 1 -10.90 4.14 -4.86
N ASP A 2 -10.55 3.33 -3.88
CA ASP A 2 -9.93 3.80 -2.64
C ASP A 2 -8.44 3.44 -2.64
N PHE A 3 -7.62 4.41 -2.25
CA PHE A 3 -6.18 4.33 -2.24
C PHE A 3 -5.61 4.76 -0.90
N CYS A 4 -4.41 4.29 -0.60
CA CYS A 4 -3.65 4.65 0.59
C CYS A 4 -2.24 5.06 0.20
N ALA A 5 -1.84 6.28 0.55
CA ALA A 5 -0.48 6.77 0.41
C ALA A 5 0.27 6.55 1.73
N LEU A 6 1.26 5.66 1.74
CA LEU A 6 2.14 5.48 2.89
C LEU A 6 3.17 6.60 2.93
N CYS A 7 3.54 7.04 4.13
CA CYS A 7 4.56 8.06 4.32
C CYS A 7 5.24 7.95 5.69
N PRO A 8 6.41 8.61 5.89
CA PRO A 8 7.00 8.75 7.20
C PRO A 8 6.04 9.41 8.21
N PHE A 9 6.21 9.11 9.49
CA PHE A 9 5.43 9.78 10.54
C PHE A 9 5.74 11.28 10.58
N GLY A 10 4.70 12.10 10.73
CA GLY A 10 4.80 13.56 10.85
C GLY A 10 4.76 14.31 9.51
N VAL A 11 4.78 13.62 8.37
CA VAL A 11 4.69 14.25 7.03
C VAL A 11 3.33 14.06 6.36
N GLU A 12 2.35 13.49 7.07
CA GLU A 12 1.01 13.16 6.55
C GLU A 12 0.29 14.40 6.01
N LYS A 13 0.51 15.56 6.66
CA LYS A 13 -0.05 16.83 6.21
C LYS A 13 0.46 17.19 4.81
N LEU A 14 1.75 17.03 4.54
CA LEU A 14 2.35 17.34 3.24
C LEU A 14 1.79 16.43 2.15
N VAL A 15 1.68 15.12 2.43
CA VAL A 15 1.08 14.17 1.48
C VAL A 15 -0.38 14.49 1.21
N ARG A 16 -1.14 14.88 2.25
CA ARG A 16 -2.52 15.35 2.09
C ARG A 16 -2.60 16.57 1.17
N ASP A 17 -1.69 17.52 1.34
CA ASP A 17 -1.62 18.73 0.52
C ASP A 17 -1.22 18.40 -0.93
N GLU A 18 -0.31 17.44 -1.15
CA GLU A 18 0.01 16.92 -2.49
C GLU A 18 -1.22 16.28 -3.16
N ILE A 19 -1.95 15.40 -2.46
CA ILE A 19 -3.16 14.74 -2.98
C ILE A 19 -4.22 15.76 -3.36
N LYS A 20 -4.47 16.76 -2.50
CA LYS A 20 -5.41 17.86 -2.78
C LYS A 20 -4.93 18.72 -3.96
N GLY A 21 -3.63 19.04 -4.01
CA GLY A 21 -3.04 19.82 -5.10
C GLY A 21 -3.09 19.12 -6.46
N LEU A 22 -3.19 17.79 -6.46
CA LEU A 22 -3.46 16.99 -7.66
C LEU A 22 -4.95 16.89 -8.02
N GLY A 23 -5.84 17.42 -7.19
CA GLY A 23 -7.28 17.44 -7.42
C GLY A 23 -8.04 16.23 -6.87
N TRP A 24 -7.41 15.39 -6.04
CA TRP A 24 -8.03 14.17 -5.53
C TRP A 24 -8.65 14.35 -4.14
N LYS A 25 -9.69 13.56 -3.86
CA LYS A 25 -10.44 13.63 -2.61
C LYS A 25 -9.72 12.83 -1.52
N VAL A 26 -9.26 13.53 -0.48
CA VAL A 26 -8.76 12.90 0.76
C VAL A 26 -9.95 12.37 1.56
N LEU A 27 -9.85 11.12 2.00
CA LEU A 27 -10.85 10.45 2.83
C LEU A 27 -10.49 10.57 4.32
N ALA A 28 -9.27 10.17 4.66
CA ALA A 28 -8.77 10.16 6.03
C ALA A 28 -7.25 10.32 6.06
N SER A 29 -6.71 10.62 7.24
CA SER A 29 -5.27 10.54 7.48
C SER A 29 -5.04 9.94 8.86
N GLY A 30 -4.11 9.01 8.95
CA GLY A 30 -3.66 8.43 10.19
C GLY A 30 -2.13 8.43 10.26
N PRO A 31 -1.54 8.02 11.39
CA PRO A 31 -0.09 7.97 11.53
C PRO A 31 0.56 7.17 10.39
N GLY A 32 1.43 7.82 9.62
CA GLY A 32 2.19 7.24 8.51
C GLY A 32 1.37 6.89 7.26
N ARG A 33 0.11 7.34 7.14
CA ARG A 33 -0.70 7.09 5.94
C ARG A 33 -1.77 8.15 5.66
N VAL A 34 -2.10 8.34 4.39
CA VAL A 34 -3.21 9.19 3.95
C VAL A 34 -4.09 8.40 2.99
N ASP A 35 -5.37 8.26 3.33
CA ASP A 35 -6.36 7.55 2.53
C ASP A 35 -7.07 8.55 1.61
N PHE A 36 -7.22 8.21 0.34
CA PHE A 36 -7.79 9.06 -0.69
C PHE A 36 -8.58 8.26 -1.71
N SER A 37 -9.40 8.94 -2.51
CA SER A 37 -10.25 8.30 -3.52
C SER A 37 -10.15 9.00 -4.87
N GLY A 38 -10.32 8.19 -5.92
CA GLY A 38 -10.32 8.65 -7.30
C GLY A 38 -10.38 7.48 -8.29
N PRO A 39 -10.26 7.77 -9.59
CA PRO A 39 -9.99 6.76 -10.62
C PRO A 39 -8.49 6.40 -10.62
N TRP A 40 -8.05 5.51 -11.53
CA TRP A 40 -6.64 5.06 -11.58
C TRP A 40 -5.63 6.21 -11.79
N GLU A 41 -6.05 7.29 -12.45
CA GLU A 41 -5.29 8.53 -12.62
C GLU A 41 -4.85 9.13 -11.28
N ALA A 42 -5.59 8.87 -10.20
CA ALA A 42 -5.20 9.29 -8.86
C ALA A 42 -3.94 8.56 -8.39
N ALA A 43 -3.86 7.25 -8.59
CA ALA A 43 -2.65 6.49 -8.29
C ALA A 43 -1.49 6.85 -9.23
N TYR A 44 -1.74 6.97 -10.55
CA TYR A 44 -0.70 7.31 -11.51
C TYR A 44 -0.09 8.69 -11.23
N SER A 45 -0.93 9.71 -11.06
CA SER A 45 -0.47 11.08 -10.80
C SER A 45 0.29 11.19 -9.48
N LEU A 46 -0.14 10.47 -8.45
CA LEU A 46 0.56 10.48 -7.16
C LEU A 46 1.90 9.75 -7.24
N ASN A 47 1.97 8.57 -7.88
CA ASN A 47 3.23 7.86 -8.11
C ASN A 47 4.25 8.73 -8.89
N LEU A 48 3.78 9.46 -9.91
CA LEU A 48 4.64 10.31 -10.73
C LEU A 48 5.09 11.60 -10.04
N ARG A 49 4.21 12.24 -9.26
CA ARG A 49 4.40 13.63 -8.80
C ARG A 49 4.68 13.77 -7.32
N SER A 50 4.30 12.80 -6.49
CA SER A 50 4.52 12.89 -5.04
C SER A 50 6.01 12.90 -4.74
N ARG A 51 6.44 13.83 -3.90
CA ARG A 51 7.82 13.92 -3.41
C ARG A 51 7.96 13.32 -2.02
N VAL A 52 6.87 13.32 -1.25
CA VAL A 52 6.88 13.00 0.18
C VAL A 52 6.30 11.61 0.48
N ALA A 53 5.35 11.11 -0.33
CA ALA A 53 4.85 9.76 -0.14
C ALA A 53 5.95 8.73 -0.38
N GLU A 54 5.87 7.62 0.35
CA GLU A 54 6.75 6.48 0.19
C GLU A 54 6.22 5.51 -0.87
N ARG A 55 4.92 5.22 -0.84
CA ARG A 55 4.23 4.26 -1.73
C ARG A 55 2.75 4.62 -1.87
N VAL A 56 2.15 4.19 -2.96
CA VAL A 56 0.72 4.31 -3.25
C VAL A 56 0.13 2.92 -3.39
N LEU A 57 -0.89 2.64 -2.60
CA LEU A 57 -1.54 1.34 -2.55
C LEU A 57 -2.99 1.48 -2.97
N VAL A 58 -3.54 0.46 -3.64
CA VAL A 58 -4.97 0.37 -3.96
C VAL A 58 -5.64 -0.62 -3.03
N ARG A 59 -6.80 -0.26 -2.47
CA ARG A 59 -7.55 -1.12 -1.56
C ARG A 59 -8.33 -2.17 -2.36
N VAL A 60 -8.07 -3.44 -2.08
CA VAL A 60 -8.82 -4.57 -2.65
C VAL A 60 -10.09 -4.80 -1.83
N GLY A 61 -9.98 -4.72 -0.51
CA GLY A 61 -11.10 -4.96 0.38
C GLY A 61 -10.79 -4.62 1.83
N GLU A 62 -11.87 -4.56 2.61
CA GLU A 62 -11.84 -4.24 4.03
C GLU A 62 -12.98 -4.97 4.73
N PHE A 63 -12.70 -5.59 5.87
CA PHE A 63 -13.68 -6.34 6.66
C PHE A 63 -13.23 -6.46 8.13
N VAL A 64 -14.18 -6.84 9.00
CA VAL A 64 -13.88 -7.14 10.41
C VAL A 64 -13.40 -8.59 10.52
N SER A 65 -12.34 -8.82 11.29
CA SER A 65 -11.76 -10.13 11.55
C SER A 65 -11.10 -10.14 12.93
N ALA A 66 -11.72 -10.90 13.84
CA ALA A 66 -11.28 -11.16 15.20
C ALA A 66 -10.64 -12.55 15.35
N SER A 67 -10.74 -13.41 14.34
CA SER A 67 -10.18 -14.77 14.31
C SER A 67 -9.52 -15.09 12.96
N PHE A 68 -8.64 -16.09 12.92
CA PHE A 68 -7.98 -16.52 11.68
C PHE A 68 -8.97 -17.13 10.68
N GLU A 69 -10.05 -17.73 11.16
CA GLU A 69 -11.14 -18.24 10.32
C GLU A 69 -11.89 -17.09 9.64
N GLU A 70 -12.26 -16.06 10.40
CA GLU A 70 -12.86 -14.84 9.84
C GLU A 70 -11.92 -14.14 8.86
N LEU A 71 -10.61 -14.12 9.14
CA LEU A 71 -9.61 -13.55 8.24
C LEU A 71 -9.57 -14.33 6.92
N TYR A 72 -9.60 -15.67 7.01
CA TYR A 72 -9.60 -16.54 5.84
C TYR A 72 -10.85 -16.33 4.99
N GLU A 73 -12.04 -16.41 5.59
CA GLU A 73 -13.32 -16.26 4.89
C GLU A 73 -13.47 -14.86 4.29
N GLY A 74 -13.16 -13.82 5.06
CA GLY A 74 -13.21 -12.43 4.58
C GLY A 74 -12.24 -12.19 3.42
N THR A 75 -11.04 -12.79 3.46
CA THR A 75 -10.08 -12.74 2.36
C THR A 75 -10.61 -13.50 1.14
N ALA A 76 -11.15 -14.71 1.31
CA ALA A 76 -11.64 -15.55 0.22
C ALA A 76 -12.91 -15.00 -0.46
N ALA A 77 -13.65 -14.13 0.22
CA ALA A 77 -14.83 -13.46 -0.30
C ALA A 77 -14.51 -12.29 -1.26
N LEU A 78 -13.28 -11.77 -1.25
CA LEU A 78 -12.89 -10.67 -2.14
C LEU A 78 -12.81 -11.15 -3.61
N PRO A 79 -13.17 -10.30 -4.58
CA PRO A 79 -13.12 -10.63 -6.01
C PRO A 79 -11.69 -10.51 -6.55
N TRP A 80 -10.78 -11.38 -6.11
CA TRP A 80 -9.37 -11.33 -6.47
C TRP A 80 -9.12 -11.41 -7.99
N GLU A 81 -10.00 -12.09 -8.71
CA GLU A 81 -10.00 -12.23 -10.16
C GLU A 81 -10.10 -10.89 -10.92
N ASP A 82 -10.65 -9.84 -10.30
CA ASP A 82 -10.72 -8.50 -10.89
C ASP A 82 -9.37 -7.76 -10.82
N TRP A 83 -8.46 -8.22 -9.95
CA TRP A 83 -7.20 -7.55 -9.65
C TRP A 83 -5.98 -8.31 -10.15
N ILE A 84 -6.06 -9.63 -10.18
CA ILE A 84 -4.93 -10.52 -10.46
C ILE A 84 -5.27 -11.34 -11.69
N THR A 85 -4.30 -11.52 -12.57
CA THR A 85 -4.43 -12.42 -13.72
C THR A 85 -3.52 -13.64 -13.50
N PRO A 86 -3.76 -14.77 -14.18
CA PRO A 86 -2.90 -15.96 -14.09
C PRO A 86 -1.45 -15.75 -14.57
N ARG A 87 -1.09 -14.55 -15.05
CA ARG A 87 0.25 -14.21 -15.54
C ARG A 87 1.06 -13.39 -14.53
N VAL A 88 0.53 -13.15 -13.34
CA VAL A 88 1.15 -12.30 -12.31
C VAL A 88 1.45 -13.16 -11.09
N THR A 89 2.64 -13.02 -10.54
CA THR A 89 3.00 -13.62 -9.26
C THR A 89 2.59 -12.67 -8.15
N ILE A 90 1.85 -13.15 -7.15
CA ILE A 90 1.49 -12.36 -5.98
C ILE A 90 2.06 -12.96 -4.71
N HIS A 91 2.61 -12.10 -3.86
CA HIS A 91 3.11 -12.47 -2.54
C HIS A 91 2.71 -11.44 -1.48
N ILE A 92 2.70 -11.85 -0.22
CA ILE A 92 2.38 -10.96 0.89
C ILE A 92 3.67 -10.36 1.44
N GLU A 93 4.01 -9.19 0.92
CA GLU A 93 5.21 -8.44 1.27
C GLU A 93 5.19 -8.00 2.74
N LYS A 94 4.03 -7.55 3.24
CA LYS A 94 3.95 -7.00 4.60
C LYS A 94 2.59 -7.21 5.23
N ALA A 95 2.58 -7.70 6.46
CA ALA A 95 1.43 -7.60 7.34
C ALA A 95 1.77 -6.76 8.57
N ARG A 96 0.78 -6.03 9.09
CA ARG A 96 0.86 -5.32 10.37
C ARG A 96 -0.42 -5.54 11.14
N SER A 97 -0.30 -5.69 12.45
CA SER A 97 -1.44 -5.73 13.36
C SER A 97 -1.24 -4.72 14.48
N PHE A 98 -2.27 -3.93 14.75
CA PHE A 98 -2.29 -2.94 15.80
C PHE A 98 -3.62 -3.02 16.57
N GLN A 99 -3.54 -3.12 17.90
CA GLN A 99 -4.72 -3.20 18.78
C GLN A 99 -5.76 -4.24 18.32
N SER A 100 -5.32 -5.37 17.76
CA SER A 100 -6.19 -6.42 17.23
C SER A 100 -5.88 -7.75 17.92
N LYS A 101 -6.85 -8.65 17.97
CA LYS A 101 -6.71 -9.99 18.57
C LYS A 101 -5.69 -10.85 17.83
N LEU A 102 -5.66 -10.74 16.50
CA LEU A 102 -4.68 -11.41 15.66
C LEU A 102 -3.35 -10.67 15.74
N THR A 103 -2.36 -11.23 16.42
CA THR A 103 -1.04 -10.58 16.64
C THR A 103 0.10 -11.22 15.85
N SER A 104 0.01 -12.51 15.53
CA SER A 104 1.05 -13.24 14.81
C SER A 104 1.10 -12.82 13.34
N ILE A 105 2.07 -11.96 13.00
CA ILE A 105 2.30 -11.48 11.63
C ILE A 105 2.52 -12.63 10.63
N PRO A 106 3.38 -13.65 10.88
CA PRO A 106 3.55 -14.76 9.94
C PRO A 106 2.28 -15.57 9.73
N SER A 107 1.48 -15.76 10.79
CA SER A 107 0.19 -16.46 10.68
C SER A 107 -0.82 -15.66 9.86
N ILE A 108 -0.88 -14.33 10.04
CA ILE A 108 -1.73 -13.44 9.23
C ILE A 108 -1.33 -13.56 7.75
N GLN A 109 -0.03 -13.51 7.43
CA GLN A 109 0.45 -13.67 6.06
C GLN A 109 0.06 -15.05 5.51
N GLY A 110 0.33 -16.14 6.24
CA GLY A 110 -0.02 -17.49 5.79
C GLY A 110 -1.52 -17.67 5.54
N THR A 111 -2.37 -17.17 6.44
CA THR A 111 -3.83 -17.25 6.31
C THR A 111 -4.35 -16.48 5.09
N VAL A 112 -3.92 -15.24 4.91
CA VAL A 112 -4.35 -14.41 3.77
C VAL A 112 -3.86 -15.01 2.46
N GLN A 113 -2.61 -15.50 2.42
CA GLN A 113 -2.03 -16.08 1.21
C GLN A 113 -2.81 -17.33 0.80
N LYS A 114 -3.09 -18.21 1.76
CA LYS A 114 -3.86 -19.42 1.54
C LYS A 114 -5.27 -19.10 1.01
N ALA A 115 -6.01 -18.22 1.70
CA ALA A 115 -7.37 -17.84 1.32
C ALA A 115 -7.46 -17.25 -0.09
N MET A 116 -6.53 -16.34 -0.41
CA MET A 116 -6.44 -15.73 -1.74
C MET A 116 -6.11 -16.77 -2.82
N PHE A 117 -5.17 -17.68 -2.56
CA PHE A 117 -4.80 -18.73 -3.52
C PHE A 117 -5.97 -19.68 -3.75
N ASP A 118 -6.66 -20.11 -2.69
CA ASP A 118 -7.82 -20.99 -2.77
C ASP A 118 -8.99 -20.33 -3.51
N ARG A 119 -9.17 -19.01 -3.41
CA ARG A 119 -10.15 -18.25 -4.21
C ARG A 119 -9.77 -18.20 -5.69
N LEU A 120 -8.54 -17.83 -6.02
CA LEU A 120 -8.08 -17.73 -7.42
C LEU A 120 -8.07 -19.09 -8.13
N CYS A 121 -7.58 -20.13 -7.46
CA CYS A 121 -7.60 -21.50 -7.96
C CYS A 121 -9.03 -21.97 -8.30
N ARG A 122 -10.00 -21.72 -7.41
CA ARG A 122 -11.41 -22.03 -7.67
C ARG A 122 -11.98 -21.24 -8.85
N ALA A 123 -11.69 -19.94 -8.93
CA ALA A 123 -12.19 -19.08 -10.01
C ALA A 123 -11.66 -19.49 -11.39
N TRP A 124 -10.42 -20.00 -11.46
CA TRP A 124 -9.77 -20.35 -12.71
C TRP A 124 -9.73 -21.85 -13.03
N GLY A 125 -10.30 -22.69 -12.16
CA GLY A 125 -10.26 -24.14 -12.31
C GLY A 125 -8.83 -24.72 -12.25
N LEU A 126 -7.96 -24.09 -11.46
CA LEU A 126 -6.56 -24.51 -11.29
C LEU A 126 -6.37 -25.23 -9.95
N ASN A 127 -5.42 -26.16 -9.91
CA ASN A 127 -4.99 -26.80 -8.65
C ASN A 127 -3.86 -26.04 -7.95
N ARG A 128 -3.12 -25.21 -8.70
CA ARG A 128 -2.01 -24.41 -8.21
C ARG A 128 -1.86 -23.15 -9.04
N LEU A 129 -1.53 -22.04 -8.40
CA LEU A 129 -1.22 -20.80 -9.09
C LEU A 129 0.12 -20.90 -9.84
N PRO A 130 0.17 -20.53 -11.13
CA PRO A 130 1.43 -20.31 -11.83
C PRO A 130 2.15 -19.10 -11.21
N GLN A 131 3.37 -19.31 -10.71
CA GLN A 131 4.23 -18.23 -10.20
C GLN A 131 5.24 -17.82 -11.27
N MET A 132 4.72 -17.41 -12.42
CA MET A 132 5.52 -17.05 -13.60
C MET A 132 5.01 -15.70 -14.10
N GLY A 133 5.84 -14.66 -13.99
CA GLY A 133 5.52 -13.33 -14.49
C GLY A 133 5.94 -12.21 -13.54
N PRO A 134 5.49 -10.96 -13.82
CA PRO A 134 5.77 -9.81 -12.96
C PRO A 134 5.20 -10.03 -11.55
N GLU A 135 5.92 -9.52 -10.56
CA GLU A 135 5.53 -9.61 -9.16
C GLU A 135 4.66 -8.43 -8.74
N THR A 136 3.59 -8.72 -8.00
CA THR A 136 2.76 -7.74 -7.32
C THR A 136 2.77 -8.04 -5.82
N ALA A 137 2.98 -7.01 -5.02
CA ALA A 137 3.01 -7.12 -3.56
C ALA A 137 1.63 -6.84 -2.94
N LEU A 138 1.17 -7.76 -2.09
CA LEU A 138 0.04 -7.54 -1.20
C LEU A 138 0.52 -7.05 0.17
N ARG A 139 -0.19 -6.06 0.72
CA ARG A 139 0.00 -5.57 2.08
C ARG A 139 -1.29 -5.70 2.87
N VAL A 140 -1.16 -6.15 4.11
CA VAL A 140 -2.29 -6.39 5.03
C VAL A 140 -2.12 -5.53 6.26
N PHE A 141 -3.14 -4.73 6.60
CA PHE A 141 -3.16 -3.94 7.83
C PHE A 141 -4.36 -4.34 8.67
N LEU A 142 -4.12 -4.79 9.89
CA LEU A 142 -5.14 -5.00 10.90
C LEU A 142 -5.07 -3.89 11.93
N THR A 143 -6.17 -3.17 12.12
CA THR A 143 -6.30 -2.12 13.14
C THR A 143 -7.62 -2.30 13.87
N ARG A 144 -7.59 -2.56 15.18
CA ARG A 144 -8.81 -2.79 15.98
C ARG A 144 -9.75 -3.84 15.37
N ASP A 145 -9.17 -4.99 15.03
CA ASP A 145 -9.88 -6.14 14.41
C ASP A 145 -10.49 -5.83 13.04
N ARG A 146 -10.08 -4.75 12.37
CA ARG A 146 -10.46 -4.42 11.00
C ARG A 146 -9.29 -4.67 10.08
N ALA A 147 -9.43 -5.63 9.17
CA ALA A 147 -8.44 -6.00 8.17
C ALA A 147 -8.66 -5.19 6.88
N GLU A 148 -7.59 -4.56 6.39
CA GLU A 148 -7.54 -3.87 5.11
C GLU A 148 -6.44 -4.52 4.25
N LEU A 149 -6.81 -4.94 3.03
CA LEU A 149 -5.92 -5.61 2.09
C LEU A 149 -5.66 -4.67 0.90
N PHE A 150 -4.39 -4.48 0.57
CA PHE A 150 -3.96 -3.53 -0.45
C PHE A 150 -2.94 -4.12 -1.41
N LEU A 151 -3.06 -3.78 -2.69
CA LEU A 151 -2.04 -4.05 -3.71
C LEU A 151 -1.12 -2.83 -3.87
N ASP A 152 0.18 -3.10 -4.00
CA ASP A 152 1.20 -2.08 -4.23
C ASP A 152 1.16 -1.63 -5.70
N THR A 153 0.94 -0.34 -5.94
CA THR A 153 0.91 0.25 -7.29
C THR A 153 2.24 0.93 -7.66
N THR A 154 3.19 0.96 -6.73
CA THR A 154 4.44 1.71 -6.85
C THR A 154 5.61 0.82 -7.27
N GLY A 155 5.69 -0.41 -6.75
CA GLY A 155 6.83 -1.30 -7.02
C GLY A 155 8.04 -0.92 -6.16
N ASP A 156 9.04 -0.24 -6.71
CA ASP A 156 10.12 0.33 -5.88
C ASP A 156 9.62 1.50 -5.04
N ALA A 157 10.16 1.69 -3.83
CA ALA A 157 9.71 2.78 -2.99
C ALA A 157 9.97 4.13 -3.67
N LEU A 158 9.02 5.07 -3.58
CA LEU A 158 9.10 6.36 -4.28
C LEU A 158 10.35 7.16 -3.93
N HIS A 159 10.96 7.00 -2.75
CA HIS A 159 12.22 7.67 -2.44
C HIS A 159 13.39 7.24 -3.35
N HIS A 160 13.34 6.06 -3.97
CA HIS A 160 14.30 5.62 -4.99
C HIS A 160 14.05 6.31 -6.34
N ARG A 161 14.49 7.56 -6.46
CA ARG A 161 14.29 8.38 -7.68
C ARG A 161 15.25 8.07 -8.83
N GLY A 162 16.12 7.08 -8.70
CA GLY A 162 17.07 6.64 -9.74
C GLY A 162 18.31 7.51 -9.93
N TYR A 163 18.38 8.73 -9.37
CA TYR A 163 19.57 9.59 -9.52
C TYR A 163 20.73 9.20 -8.58
N ARG A 164 20.45 8.53 -7.46
CA ARG A 164 21.44 8.19 -6.43
C ARG A 164 22.08 6.84 -6.76
N LYS A 165 23.31 6.88 -7.30
CA LYS A 165 24.09 5.68 -7.70
C LYS A 165 24.99 5.12 -6.59
N LYS A 166 25.35 5.93 -5.60
CA LYS A 166 26.18 5.54 -4.45
C LYS A 166 25.59 6.16 -3.18
N THR A 167 25.36 5.30 -2.21
CA THR A 167 24.80 5.62 -0.89
C THR A 167 26.01 5.65 0.05
N GLY A 168 26.29 6.77 0.73
CA GLY A 168 27.23 6.77 1.86
C GLY A 168 26.68 5.88 3.00
N GLU A 169 27.30 5.88 4.18
CA GLU A 169 26.90 4.94 5.25
C GLU A 169 25.45 5.12 5.73
N ALA A 170 24.91 6.34 5.79
CA ALA A 170 23.54 6.59 6.28
C ALA A 170 22.90 7.86 5.69
N PRO A 171 22.61 7.92 4.38
CA PRO A 171 22.00 9.11 3.80
C PRO A 171 20.53 9.22 4.17
N LEU A 172 20.10 10.47 4.33
CA LEU A 172 18.69 10.81 4.50
C LEU A 172 17.87 10.31 3.29
N LYS A 173 16.72 9.68 3.58
CA LYS A 173 15.76 9.32 2.54
C LYS A 173 15.28 10.57 1.80
N GLU A 174 15.17 10.46 0.48
CA GLU A 174 14.86 11.55 -0.44
C GLU A 174 13.50 12.19 -0.13
N ASN A 175 12.52 11.37 0.25
CA ASN A 175 11.19 11.85 0.61
C ASN A 175 11.18 12.65 1.92
N LEU A 176 12.01 12.26 2.90
CA LEU A 176 12.18 13.01 4.14
C LEU A 176 12.96 14.31 3.90
N ALA A 177 13.99 14.29 3.05
CA ALA A 177 14.69 15.50 2.62
C ALA A 177 13.73 16.50 1.94
N ALA A 178 12.88 16.02 1.04
CA ALA A 178 11.85 16.84 0.40
C ALA A 178 10.86 17.41 1.43
N ALA A 179 10.43 16.60 2.41
CA ALA A 179 9.56 17.05 3.48
C ALA A 179 10.17 18.19 4.32
N LEU A 180 11.46 18.09 4.67
CA LEU A 180 12.17 19.14 5.42
C LEU A 180 12.20 20.48 4.65
N VAL A 181 12.45 20.45 3.34
CA VAL A 181 12.42 21.66 2.50
C VAL A 181 11.02 22.25 2.41
N LEU A 182 9.99 21.41 2.33
CA LEU A 182 8.60 21.88 2.32
C LEU A 182 8.19 22.49 3.67
N PHE A 183 8.64 21.90 4.78
CA PHE A 183 8.37 22.43 6.11
C PHE A 183 9.13 23.72 6.44
N SER A 184 10.32 23.93 5.88
CA SER A 184 11.07 25.18 6.09
C SER A 184 10.36 26.42 5.52
N GLY A 185 9.34 26.23 4.67
CA GLY A 185 8.64 27.32 4.01
C GLY A 185 9.45 27.98 2.91
N TRP A 186 10.58 27.39 2.50
CA TRP A 186 11.44 27.90 1.45
C TRP A 186 10.67 28.13 0.15
N ARG A 187 10.88 29.29 -0.48
CA ARG A 187 10.25 29.64 -1.76
C ARG A 187 11.34 30.00 -2.75
N ARG A 188 11.32 29.39 -3.93
CA ARG A 188 12.28 29.71 -5.01
C ARG A 188 12.36 31.21 -5.36
N LYS A 189 11.26 31.96 -5.15
CA LYS A 189 11.19 33.41 -5.39
C LYS A 189 11.92 34.24 -4.31
N TYR A 190 12.09 33.70 -3.11
CA TYR A 190 12.72 34.34 -1.96
C TYR A 190 13.68 33.32 -1.33
N PRO A 191 14.87 33.12 -1.94
CA PRO A 191 15.76 32.03 -1.59
C PRO A 191 16.32 32.14 -0.17
#